data_AF-A0A915EQ84-F1
#
_entry.id   AF-A0A915EQ84-F1
#
_cell.length_a   1.000
_cell.length_b   1.000
_cell.length_c   1.000
_cell.angle_alpha   90.00
_cell.angle_beta   90.00
_cell.angle_gamma   90.00
#
_symmetry.space_group_name_H-M   'P 1'
#
loop_
_entity.id
_entity.type
_entity.pdbx_description
1 polymer ?
#
loop_
_entity_poly.entity_id
_entity_poly.type
_entity_poly.pdbx_seq_one_letter_code
_entity_poly.pdbx_strand_id
1 'polypeptide(L)'
;MLLFNNSHKTGHLLSIFYFCLLYCFYFIIKIAGYSETAWDWELLFLIVDSIAVVSLMYGVYTERAAFLQPFVVLSIVTTSFLILLAAYLASALVNSNSFAGQDFEMELHKRLSNAAHKMSLEFKYMVTIVAALGFISICIGIVVHFWFVYLAVQCAKYLREMDKLVEREE
;
A
#
# COMPACT_ATOMS: atom_id res chain seq x y z
N MET A 1 23.51 27.34 5.58
CA MET A 1 22.06 27.40 5.83
C MET A 1 21.21 27.21 4.56
N LEU A 2 21.58 27.78 3.40
CA LEU A 2 20.89 27.54 2.12
C LEU A 2 21.17 26.17 1.45
N LEU A 3 22.35 25.58 1.70
CA LEU A 3 22.73 24.27 1.12
C LEU A 3 22.07 23.06 1.83
N PHE A 4 21.65 23.22 3.09
CA PHE A 4 20.94 22.17 3.84
C PHE A 4 19.43 22.15 3.51
N ASN A 5 18.88 23.29 3.08
CA ASN A 5 17.48 23.42 2.67
C ASN A 5 17.20 22.75 1.31
N ASN A 6 18.15 22.83 0.37
CA ASN A 6 17.99 22.20 -0.95
C ASN A 6 18.08 20.67 -0.91
N SER A 7 18.95 20.10 -0.07
CA SER A 7 19.11 18.64 0.07
C SER A 7 17.87 17.97 0.69
N HIS A 8 17.22 18.63 1.66
CA HIS A 8 16.00 18.12 2.29
C HIS A 8 14.78 18.22 1.37
N LYS A 9 14.62 19.35 0.65
CA LYS A 9 13.54 19.50 -0.36
C LYS A 9 13.70 18.52 -1.53
N THR A 10 14.93 18.27 -2.00
CA THR A 10 15.16 17.27 -3.05
C THR A 10 14.92 15.85 -2.55
N GLY A 11 15.28 15.50 -1.31
CA GLY A 11 14.99 14.19 -0.73
C GLY A 11 13.49 13.90 -0.59
N HIS A 12 12.71 14.90 -0.17
CA HIS A 12 11.23 14.80 -0.09
C HIS A 12 10.59 14.73 -1.48
N LEU A 13 11.06 15.55 -2.43
CA LEU A 13 10.61 15.48 -3.82
C LEU A 13 10.95 14.14 -4.48
N LEU A 14 12.14 13.59 -4.22
CA LEU A 14 12.56 12.28 -4.73
C LEU A 14 11.70 11.16 -4.14
N SER A 15 11.38 11.20 -2.84
CA SER A 15 10.50 10.19 -2.24
C SER A 15 9.09 10.30 -2.83
N ILE A 16 8.51 11.50 -2.89
CA ILE A 16 7.18 11.76 -3.48
C ILE A 16 7.14 11.33 -4.96
N PHE A 17 8.20 11.62 -5.71
CA PHE A 17 8.30 11.22 -7.12
C PHE A 17 8.39 9.71 -7.26
N TYR A 18 9.16 9.03 -6.41
CA TYR A 18 9.22 7.57 -6.34
C TYR A 18 7.87 6.96 -5.95
N PHE A 19 7.11 7.61 -5.05
CA PHE A 19 5.74 7.26 -4.67
C PHE A 19 4.78 7.34 -5.84
N CYS A 20 4.77 8.47 -6.54
CA CYS A 20 3.95 8.65 -7.74
C CYS A 20 4.33 7.64 -8.83
N LEU A 21 5.61 7.32 -9.00
CA LEU A 21 6.08 6.42 -10.04
C LEU A 21 5.70 4.95 -9.75
N LEU A 22 5.87 4.47 -8.50
CA LEU A 22 5.40 3.15 -8.08
C LEU A 22 3.88 3.03 -8.15
N TYR A 23 3.17 4.08 -7.72
CA TYR A 23 1.71 4.12 -7.74
C TYR A 23 1.16 4.12 -9.18
N CYS A 24 1.74 4.93 -10.08
CA CYS A 24 1.41 4.91 -11.50
C CYS A 24 1.72 3.55 -12.13
N PHE A 25 2.81 2.90 -11.74
CA PHE A 25 3.15 1.56 -12.25
C PHE A 25 2.13 0.51 -11.81
N TYR A 26 1.71 0.53 -10.55
CA TYR A 26 0.65 -0.34 -10.02
C TYR A 26 -0.70 -0.07 -10.71
N PHE A 27 -1.02 1.20 -10.94
CA PHE A 27 -2.23 1.64 -11.65
C PHE A 27 -2.23 1.20 -13.13
N ILE A 28 -1.08 1.28 -13.81
CA ILE A 28 -0.91 0.85 -15.20
C ILE A 28 -1.06 -0.67 -15.33
N ILE A 29 -0.48 -1.45 -14.39
CA ILE A 29 -0.65 -2.92 -14.36
C ILE A 29 -2.12 -3.28 -14.17
N LYS A 30 -2.87 -2.51 -13.38
CA LYS A 30 -4.30 -2.73 -13.14
C LYS A 30 -5.17 -2.35 -14.35
N ILE A 31 -4.87 -1.25 -15.03
CA ILE A 31 -5.55 -0.84 -16.28
C ILE A 31 -5.25 -1.81 -17.44
N ALA A 32 -4.08 -2.45 -17.45
CA ALA A 32 -3.70 -3.44 -18.46
C ALA A 32 -4.58 -4.71 -18.46
N GLY A 33 -5.65 -4.77 -17.65
CA GLY A 33 -6.76 -5.71 -17.86
C GLY A 33 -6.55 -7.08 -17.22
N TYR A 34 -5.69 -7.18 -16.20
CA TYR A 34 -5.44 -8.45 -15.51
C TYR A 34 -6.57 -8.89 -14.55
N SER A 35 -7.61 -8.07 -14.38
CA SER A 35 -8.80 -8.39 -13.58
C SER A 35 -10.08 -7.97 -14.30
N GLU A 36 -11.00 -8.90 -14.56
CA GLU A 36 -12.39 -8.60 -14.92
C GLU A 36 -13.04 -7.93 -13.71
N THR A 37 -12.91 -6.60 -13.65
CA THR A 37 -13.10 -5.84 -12.41
C THR A 37 -14.58 -5.54 -12.21
N ALA A 38 -15.27 -6.41 -11.50
CA ALA A 38 -16.63 -6.19 -11.04
C ALA A 38 -16.59 -5.39 -9.73
N TRP A 39 -16.46 -4.07 -9.81
CA TRP A 39 -16.55 -3.13 -8.68
C TRP A 39 -15.93 -3.66 -7.36
N ASP A 40 -14.72 -4.19 -7.46
CA ASP A 40 -14.07 -4.93 -6.38
C ASP A 40 -13.55 -4.00 -5.30
N TRP A 41 -13.53 -4.53 -4.07
CA TRP A 41 -12.89 -3.94 -2.89
C TRP A 41 -11.46 -3.43 -3.16
N GLU A 42 -10.75 -4.04 -4.10
CA GLU A 42 -9.41 -3.64 -4.54
C GLU A 42 -9.39 -2.24 -5.22
N LEU A 43 -10.44 -1.85 -5.94
CA LEU A 43 -10.56 -0.50 -6.52
C LEU A 43 -10.88 0.53 -5.44
N LEU A 44 -11.70 0.15 -4.45
CA LEU A 44 -12.00 1.01 -3.30
C LEU A 44 -10.73 1.32 -2.51
N PHE A 45 -9.91 0.31 -2.18
CA PHE A 45 -8.61 0.52 -1.52
C PHE A 45 -7.69 1.42 -2.34
N LEU A 46 -7.64 1.21 -3.65
CA LEU A 46 -6.82 2.03 -4.54
C LEU A 46 -7.20 3.52 -4.50
N ILE A 47 -8.51 3.84 -4.54
CA ILE A 47 -9.02 5.21 -4.47
C ILE A 47 -8.73 5.83 -3.10
N VAL A 48 -8.97 5.07 -2.02
CA VAL A 48 -8.70 5.53 -0.65
C VAL A 48 -7.21 5.86 -0.47
N ASP A 49 -6.33 4.99 -0.96
CA ASP A 49 -4.89 5.21 -0.93
C ASP A 49 -4.47 6.39 -1.84
N SER A 50 -5.14 6.62 -2.99
CA SER A 50 -4.89 7.85 -3.79
C SER A 50 -5.18 9.10 -2.98
N ILE A 51 -6.34 9.16 -2.32
CA ILE A 51 -6.78 10.32 -1.54
C ILE A 51 -5.81 10.56 -0.38
N ALA A 52 -5.35 9.48 0.26
CA ALA A 52 -4.35 9.56 1.32
C ALA A 52 -3.04 10.20 0.78
N VAL A 53 -2.50 9.69 -0.33
CA VAL A 53 -1.26 10.22 -0.94
C VAL A 53 -1.43 11.68 -1.38
N VAL A 54 -2.55 12.03 -2.00
CA VAL A 54 -2.85 13.42 -2.38
C VAL A 54 -2.92 14.33 -1.16
N SER A 55 -3.54 13.87 -0.06
CA SER A 55 -3.61 14.62 1.20
C SER A 55 -2.22 14.85 1.80
N LEU A 56 -1.35 13.83 1.73
CA LEU A 56 0.05 13.94 2.15
C LEU A 56 0.81 14.95 1.28
N MET A 57 0.72 14.83 -0.04
CA MET A 57 1.38 15.75 -0.98
C MET A 57 0.91 17.19 -0.78
N TYR A 58 -0.40 17.39 -0.64
CA TYR A 58 -0.98 18.70 -0.41
C TYR A 58 -0.56 19.30 0.94
N GLY A 59 -0.54 18.48 2.01
CA GLY A 59 -0.08 18.92 3.32
C GLY A 59 1.39 19.31 3.37
N VAL A 60 2.24 18.56 2.66
CA VAL A 60 3.67 18.91 2.50
C VAL A 60 3.84 20.17 1.65
N TYR A 61 3.11 20.29 0.54
CA TYR A 61 3.21 21.45 -0.36
C TYR A 61 2.72 22.75 0.29
N THR A 62 1.63 22.68 1.05
CA THR A 62 1.05 23.84 1.73
C THR A 62 1.66 24.10 3.11
N GLU A 63 2.63 23.29 3.53
CA GLU A 63 3.27 23.33 4.86
C GLU A 63 2.25 23.28 6.02
N ARG A 64 1.08 22.68 5.79
CA ARG A 64 -0.03 22.62 6.78
C ARG A 64 -0.15 21.22 7.36
N ALA A 65 0.18 21.08 8.64
CA ALA A 65 0.10 19.83 9.38
C ALA A 65 -1.31 19.20 9.41
N ALA A 66 -2.37 20.00 9.27
CA ALA A 66 -3.76 19.52 9.29
C ALA A 66 -4.07 18.49 8.18
N PHE A 67 -3.46 18.62 7.00
CA PHE A 67 -3.70 17.70 5.88
C PHE A 67 -2.94 16.37 6.00
N LEU A 68 -1.99 16.26 6.93
CA LEU A 68 -1.31 15.00 7.23
C LEU A 68 -2.17 14.07 8.10
N GLN A 69 -3.16 14.60 8.82
CA GLN A 69 -4.06 13.81 9.67
C GLN A 69 -4.90 12.78 8.90
N PRO A 70 -5.62 13.13 7.81
CA PRO A 70 -6.39 12.15 7.04
C PRO A 70 -5.49 11.07 6.43
N PHE A 71 -4.27 11.39 6.00
CA PHE A 71 -3.31 10.38 5.53
C PHE A 71 -2.98 9.35 6.60
N VAL A 72 -2.68 9.80 7.83
CA VAL A 72 -2.33 8.89 8.94
C VAL A 72 -3.52 8.00 9.30
N VAL A 73 -4.73 8.57 9.38
CA VAL A 73 -5.95 7.79 9.69
C VAL A 73 -6.21 6.74 8.62
N LEU A 74 -6.19 7.11 7.34
CA LEU A 74 -6.40 6.17 6.24
C LEU A 74 -5.32 5.09 6.21
N SER A 75 -4.05 5.46 6.45
CA SER A 75 -2.95 4.49 6.49
C SER A 75 -3.10 3.47 7.61
N ILE A 76 -3.60 3.86 8.79
CA ILE A 76 -3.88 2.92 9.90
C ILE A 76 -4.97 1.92 9.51
N VAL A 77 -6.02 2.41 8.85
CA VAL A 77 -7.13 1.56 8.36
C VAL A 77 -6.60 0.58 7.32
N THR A 78 -5.89 1.05 6.29
CA THR A 78 -5.29 0.18 5.26
C THR A 78 -4.35 -0.85 5.87
N THR A 79 -3.50 -0.46 6.83
CA THR A 79 -2.58 -1.38 7.51
C THR A 79 -3.32 -2.47 8.28
N SER A 80 -4.46 -2.14 8.91
CA SER A 80 -5.29 -3.12 9.63
C SER A 80 -5.89 -4.16 8.67
N PHE A 81 -6.35 -3.73 7.50
CA PHE A 81 -6.81 -4.65 6.45
C PHE A 81 -5.69 -5.51 5.89
N LEU A 82 -4.49 -4.97 5.68
CA LEU A 82 -3.33 -5.75 5.25
C LEU A 82 -2.94 -6.82 6.28
N ILE A 83 -3.01 -6.52 7.58
CA ILE A 83 -2.76 -7.50 8.65
C ILE A 83 -3.82 -8.62 8.62
N LEU A 84 -5.09 -8.28 8.46
CA LEU A 84 -6.18 -9.26 8.32
C LEU A 84 -5.97 -10.16 7.09
N LEU A 85 -5.58 -9.57 5.96
CA LEU A 85 -5.29 -10.30 4.73
C LEU A 85 -4.05 -11.21 4.87
N ALA A 86 -3.02 -10.74 5.58
CA ALA A 86 -1.86 -11.54 5.92
C ALA A 86 -2.26 -12.76 6.78
N ALA A 87 -3.12 -12.57 7.79
CA ALA A 87 -3.62 -13.65 8.62
C ALA A 87 -4.49 -14.66 7.84
N TYR A 88 -5.29 -14.15 6.89
CA TYR A 88 -6.07 -14.99 5.98
C TYR A 88 -5.18 -15.89 5.11
N LEU A 89 -4.15 -15.31 4.47
CA LEU A 89 -3.20 -16.07 3.66
C LEU A 89 -2.30 -16.98 4.50
N ALA A 90 -1.91 -16.55 5.70
CA ALA A 90 -1.19 -17.40 6.63
C ALA A 90 -2.00 -18.65 7.00
N SER A 91 -3.32 -18.53 7.14
CA SER A 91 -4.21 -19.66 7.40
C SER A 91 -4.21 -20.66 6.24
N ALA A 92 -4.18 -20.17 4.98
CA ALA A 92 -4.05 -21.00 3.78
C ALA A 92 -2.66 -21.68 3.69
N LEU A 93 -1.59 -21.02 4.16
CA LEU A 93 -0.23 -21.57 4.20
C LEU A 93 -0.04 -22.67 5.24
N VAL A 94 -0.56 -22.46 6.45
CA VAL A 94 -0.44 -23.42 7.55
C VAL A 94 -1.33 -24.64 7.29
N ASN A 95 -2.53 -24.42 6.75
CA ASN A 95 -3.44 -25.50 6.39
C ASN A 95 -4.11 -25.22 5.04
N SER A 96 -3.66 -25.93 4.01
CA SER A 96 -4.24 -25.84 2.66
C SER A 96 -5.71 -26.27 2.60
N ASN A 97 -6.18 -27.07 3.56
CA ASN A 97 -7.59 -27.45 3.68
C ASN A 97 -8.42 -26.47 4.53
N SER A 98 -7.84 -25.34 4.97
CA SER A 98 -8.61 -24.29 5.64
C SER A 98 -9.61 -23.66 4.67
N PHE A 99 -10.63 -22.98 5.20
CA PHE A 99 -11.59 -22.21 4.40
C PHE A 99 -10.88 -21.27 3.43
N ALA A 100 -9.83 -20.57 3.91
CA ALA A 100 -9.01 -19.67 3.10
C ALA A 100 -8.27 -20.40 1.98
N GLY A 101 -7.72 -21.59 2.25
CA GLY A 101 -7.03 -22.40 1.25
C GLY A 101 -7.97 -22.91 0.15
N GLN A 102 -9.16 -23.39 0.53
CA GLN A 102 -10.16 -23.88 -0.42
C GLN A 102 -10.78 -22.78 -1.28
N ASP A 103 -11.07 -21.62 -0.67
CA ASP A 103 -11.57 -20.45 -1.39
C ASP A 103 -10.53 -19.93 -2.39
N PHE A 104 -9.27 -19.84 -1.95
CA PHE A 104 -8.16 -19.44 -2.81
C PHE A 104 -7.90 -20.46 -3.92
N GLU A 105 -8.00 -21.77 -3.63
CA GLU A 105 -7.90 -22.84 -4.64
C GLU A 105 -9.00 -22.72 -5.69
N MET A 106 -10.25 -22.45 -5.29
CA MET A 106 -11.37 -22.29 -6.21
C MET A 106 -11.19 -21.05 -7.11
N GLU A 107 -10.77 -19.92 -6.54
CA GLU A 107 -10.52 -18.69 -7.31
C GLU A 107 -9.33 -18.85 -8.26
N LEU A 108 -8.25 -19.47 -7.77
CA LEU A 108 -7.09 -19.79 -8.60
C LEU A 108 -7.48 -20.77 -9.71
N HIS A 109 -8.33 -21.76 -9.43
CA HIS A 109 -8.83 -22.69 -10.43
C HIS A 109 -9.69 -21.98 -11.48
N LYS A 110 -10.55 -21.03 -11.10
CA LYS A 110 -11.29 -20.21 -12.07
C LYS A 110 -10.35 -19.42 -12.98
N ARG A 111 -9.41 -18.67 -12.40
CA ARG A 111 -8.47 -17.81 -13.16
C ARG A 111 -7.49 -18.61 -14.00
N LEU A 112 -6.96 -19.69 -13.45
CA LEU A 112 -6.03 -20.55 -14.16
C LEU A 112 -6.72 -21.61 -15.01
N SER A 113 -8.02 -21.90 -14.93
CA SER A 113 -8.65 -22.89 -15.85
C SER A 113 -8.42 -22.52 -17.32
N ASN A 114 -8.41 -21.22 -17.65
CA ASN A 114 -8.06 -20.70 -18.96
C ASN A 114 -6.57 -20.86 -19.33
N ALA A 115 -5.66 -20.87 -18.35
CA ALA A 115 -4.20 -21.02 -18.57
C ALA A 115 -3.68 -22.47 -18.37
N ALA A 116 -4.37 -23.24 -17.54
CA ALA A 116 -4.05 -24.59 -17.09
C ALA A 116 -4.35 -25.64 -18.15
N HIS A 117 -5.14 -25.31 -19.19
CA HIS A 117 -5.18 -26.12 -20.41
C HIS A 117 -3.78 -26.30 -21.04
N LYS A 118 -2.78 -25.51 -20.64
CA LYS A 118 -1.36 -25.63 -21.06
C LYS A 118 -0.39 -26.16 -20.00
N MET A 119 -0.77 -26.33 -18.74
CA MET A 119 0.17 -26.76 -17.68
C MET A 119 -0.43 -27.85 -16.79
N SER A 120 0.14 -29.05 -16.88
CA SER A 120 -0.21 -30.24 -16.09
C SER A 120 0.44 -30.25 -14.70
N LEU A 121 0.38 -29.13 -13.97
CA LEU A 121 0.90 -29.06 -12.60
C LEU A 121 -0.21 -29.37 -11.60
N GLU A 122 0.14 -30.06 -10.52
CA GLU A 122 -0.79 -30.32 -9.41
C GLU A 122 -1.21 -28.98 -8.76
N PHE A 123 -2.49 -28.62 -8.92
CA PHE A 123 -3.07 -27.35 -8.48
C PHE A 123 -2.77 -27.02 -7.00
N LYS A 124 -2.69 -28.03 -6.13
CA LYS A 124 -2.42 -27.87 -4.70
C LYS A 124 -1.05 -27.23 -4.38
N TYR A 125 -0.01 -27.58 -5.13
CA TYR A 125 1.31 -26.97 -4.97
C TYR A 125 1.30 -25.52 -5.46
N MET A 126 0.58 -25.24 -6.53
CA MET A 126 0.44 -23.89 -7.07
C MET A 126 -0.29 -22.95 -6.11
N VAL A 127 -1.36 -23.41 -5.46
CA VAL A 127 -2.08 -22.67 -4.41
C VAL A 127 -1.13 -22.26 -3.29
N THR A 128 -0.32 -23.19 -2.81
CA THR A 128 0.63 -22.94 -1.72
C THR A 128 1.70 -21.92 -2.12
N ILE A 129 2.27 -22.04 -3.32
CA ILE A 129 3.29 -21.12 -3.84
C ILE A 129 2.71 -19.70 -4.01
N VAL A 130 1.52 -19.59 -4.61
CA VAL A 130 0.88 -18.29 -4.84
C VAL A 130 0.49 -17.64 -3.51
N ALA A 131 -0.05 -18.42 -2.56
CA ALA A 131 -0.35 -17.93 -1.22
C ALA A 131 0.93 -17.46 -0.50
N ALA A 132 2.06 -18.15 -0.68
CA ALA A 132 3.33 -17.78 -0.06
C ALA A 132 3.88 -16.46 -0.64
N LEU A 133 3.86 -16.32 -1.96
CA LEU A 133 4.24 -15.09 -2.65
C LEU A 133 3.33 -13.92 -2.24
N GLY A 134 2.01 -14.15 -2.18
CA GLY A 134 1.04 -13.16 -1.72
C GLY A 134 1.29 -12.73 -0.27
N PHE A 135 1.51 -13.69 0.63
CA PHE A 135 1.83 -13.41 2.04
C PHE A 135 3.10 -12.58 2.19
N ILE A 136 4.18 -12.95 1.50
CA ILE A 136 5.45 -12.21 1.51
C ILE A 136 5.24 -10.78 0.99
N SER A 137 4.52 -10.63 -0.13
CA SER A 137 4.21 -9.33 -0.71
C SER A 137 3.45 -8.43 0.27
N ILE A 138 2.47 -8.98 0.99
CA ILE A 138 1.68 -8.23 1.99
C ILE A 138 2.54 -7.88 3.21
N CYS A 139 3.40 -8.79 3.70
CA CYS A 139 4.32 -8.47 4.78
C CYS A 139 5.27 -7.32 4.42
N ILE A 140 5.81 -7.32 3.20
CA ILE A 140 6.61 -6.20 2.69
C ILE A 140 5.76 -4.92 2.65
N GLY A 141 4.53 -5.00 2.12
CA GLY A 141 3.59 -3.89 2.09
C GLY A 141 3.32 -3.28 3.47
N ILE A 142 3.13 -4.11 4.50
CA ILE A 142 2.93 -3.67 5.89
C ILE A 142 4.15 -2.90 6.40
N VAL A 143 5.37 -3.42 6.19
CA VAL A 143 6.62 -2.74 6.61
C VAL A 143 6.75 -1.39 5.92
N VAL A 144 6.48 -1.35 4.61
CA VAL A 144 6.47 -0.14 3.80
C VAL A 144 5.45 0.86 4.37
N HIS A 145 4.19 0.45 4.62
CA HIS A 145 3.17 1.32 5.20
C HIS A 145 3.56 1.87 6.59
N PHE A 146 4.13 1.04 7.48
CA PHE A 146 4.59 1.52 8.77
C PHE A 146 5.70 2.56 8.65
N TRP A 147 6.65 2.34 7.74
CA TRP A 147 7.68 3.32 7.42
C TRP A 147 7.08 4.63 6.91
N PHE A 148 6.03 4.59 6.09
CA PHE A 148 5.32 5.79 5.62
C PHE A 148 4.62 6.57 6.73
N VAL A 149 3.89 5.87 7.58
CA VAL A 149 3.22 6.50 8.72
C VAL A 149 4.26 7.15 9.64
N TYR A 150 5.40 6.50 9.87
CA TYR A 150 6.49 7.06 10.64
C TYR A 150 7.00 8.38 10.03
N LEU A 151 7.30 8.39 8.72
CA LEU A 151 7.75 9.61 8.03
C LEU A 151 6.72 10.74 8.09
N ALA A 152 5.43 10.43 7.89
CA ALA A 152 4.36 11.42 7.96
C ALA A 152 4.21 12.02 9.36
N VAL A 153 4.33 11.20 10.42
CA VAL A 153 4.31 11.69 11.80
C VAL A 153 5.49 12.61 12.08
N GLN A 154 6.68 12.30 11.58
CA GLN A 154 7.84 13.17 11.74
C GLN A 154 7.68 14.50 10.98
N CYS A 155 7.12 14.46 9.77
CA CYS A 155 6.81 15.69 9.02
C CYS A 155 5.78 16.55 9.75
N ALA A 156 4.73 15.93 10.32
CA ALA A 156 3.71 16.65 11.08
C ALA A 156 4.28 17.28 12.36
N LYS A 157 5.17 16.58 13.07
CA LYS A 157 5.86 17.12 14.25
C LYS A 157 6.72 18.32 13.89
N TYR A 158 7.51 18.20 12.82
CA TYR A 158 8.38 19.26 12.33
C TYR A 158 7.60 20.52 11.94
N LEU A 159 6.53 20.38 11.14
CA LEU A 159 5.68 21.51 10.76
C LEU A 159 5.05 22.19 11.98
N ARG A 160 4.58 21.40 12.96
CA ARG A 160 4.00 21.94 14.20
C ARG A 160 5.03 22.68 15.07
N GLU A 161 6.30 22.28 15.03
CA GLU A 161 7.37 23.00 15.72
C GLU A 161 7.72 24.31 15.02
N MET A 162 7.68 24.33 13.68
CA MET A 162 7.87 25.54 12.88
C MET A 162 6.77 26.58 13.14
N ASP A 163 5.51 26.18 13.16
CA ASP A 163 4.38 27.08 13.47
C ASP A 163 4.56 27.76 14.85
N LYS A 164 4.97 26.99 15.87
CA LYS A 164 5.22 27.50 17.23
C LYS A 164 6.43 28.43 17.34
N LEU A 165 7.35 28.38 16.38
CA LEU A 165 8.50 29.30 16.35
C LEU A 165 8.09 30.62 15.73
N VAL A 166 7.33 30.59 14.62
CA VAL A 166 6.78 31.79 13.98
C VAL A 166 5.89 32.58 14.94
N GLU A 167 4.98 31.91 15.66
CA GLU A 167 4.11 32.56 16.67
C GLU A 167 4.88 33.19 17.85
N ARG A 168 6.15 32.82 18.08
CA ARG A 168 6.98 33.41 19.13
C ARG A 168 7.79 34.61 18.67
N GLU A 169 7.92 34.81 17.37
CA GLU A 169 8.66 35.93 16.77
C GLU A 169 7.74 37.12 16.42
N GLU A 170 6.42 36.91 16.40
CA GLU A 170 5.38 37.95 16.27
C GLU A 170 4.92 38.50 17.63
#